data_AF-X1CLZ1-F1
#
_entry.id   AF-X1CLZ1-F1
#
_cell.length_a   1.000
_cell.length_b   1.000
_cell.length_c   1.000
_cell.angle_alpha   90.00
_cell.angle_beta   90.00
_cell.angle_gamma   90.00
#
_symmetry.space_group_name_H-M   'P 1'
#
loop_
_entity.id
_entity.type
_entity.pdbx_description
1 polymer ?
#
loop_
_entity_poly.entity_id
_entity_poly.type
_entity_poly.pdbx_seq_one_letter_code
_entity_poly.pdbx_strand_id
1 'polypeptide(L)'
;MQQDEESLVRRAQYRDQEAFAQLYEEHFDKIYRYVALRIGDKIEAEDMTQQVFLNALQSISSFKWKGIPFSAWLFRIAHNQVVDYFRSKKRTTVPLDESLVSNDNNPQLVVEQKLDIEQLLLATKQLTEAQREVISLRFA
;
A
#
# COMPACT_ATOMS: atom_id res chain seq x y z
N MET A 1 13.48 -18.74 2.20
CA MET A 1 12.69 -17.51 2.36
C MET A 1 13.31 -16.33 1.61
N GLN A 2 14.41 -15.71 2.07
CA GLN A 2 15.01 -14.56 1.34
C GLN A 2 15.77 -14.95 0.05
N GLN A 3 16.41 -16.12 0.02
CA GLN A 3 17.04 -16.68 -1.18
C GLN A 3 16.02 -17.09 -2.25
N ASP A 4 14.79 -17.44 -1.83
CA ASP A 4 13.71 -17.78 -2.75
C ASP A 4 13.12 -16.51 -3.39
N GLU A 5 12.88 -15.46 -2.60
CA GLU A 5 12.42 -14.15 -3.11
C GLU A 5 13.44 -13.53 -4.09
N GLU A 6 14.74 -13.58 -3.76
CA GLU A 6 15.78 -13.08 -4.68
C GLU A 6 15.79 -13.86 -6.01
N SER A 7 15.62 -15.19 -5.96
CA SER A 7 15.53 -16.03 -7.15
C SER A 7 14.31 -15.69 -8.01
N LEU A 8 13.14 -15.50 -7.38
CA LEU A 8 11.92 -15.11 -8.06
C LEU A 8 12.06 -13.74 -8.72
N VAL A 9 12.62 -12.76 -8.01
CA VAL A 9 12.88 -11.42 -8.56
C VAL A 9 13.82 -11.50 -9.76
N ARG A 10 14.93 -12.26 -9.65
CA ARG A 10 15.86 -12.44 -10.77
C ARG A 10 15.18 -13.06 -11.98
N ARG A 11 14.40 -14.12 -11.80
CA ARG A 11 13.65 -14.76 -12.89
C ARG A 11 12.65 -13.80 -13.53
N ALA A 12 11.90 -13.07 -12.71
CA ALA A 12 10.94 -12.07 -13.19
C ALA A 12 11.62 -10.93 -13.99
N GLN A 13 12.85 -10.54 -13.64
CA GLN A 13 13.67 -9.62 -14.44
C GLN A 13 13.97 -10.14 -15.86
N TYR A 14 14.04 -11.46 -16.03
CA TYR A 14 14.19 -12.14 -17.32
C TYR A 14 12.86 -12.53 -17.98
N ARG A 15 11.77 -11.83 -17.65
CA ARG A 15 10.41 -12.02 -18.23
C ARG A 15 9.75 -13.35 -17.89
N ASP A 16 10.18 -14.01 -16.82
CA ASP A 16 9.48 -15.17 -16.27
C ASP A 16 8.17 -14.75 -15.61
N GLN A 17 7.05 -15.06 -16.25
CA GLN A 17 5.72 -14.68 -15.78
C GLN A 17 5.31 -15.41 -14.51
N GLU A 18 5.65 -16.70 -14.40
CA GLU A 18 5.36 -17.52 -13.23
C GLU A 18 6.09 -17.00 -12.00
N ALA A 19 7.35 -16.58 -12.17
CA ALA A 19 8.11 -15.97 -11.08
C ALA A 19 7.47 -14.66 -10.60
N PHE A 20 6.96 -13.84 -11.51
CA PHE A 20 6.24 -12.62 -11.13
C PHE A 20 4.89 -12.91 -10.48
N ALA A 21 4.16 -13.93 -10.95
CA ALA A 21 2.89 -14.33 -10.37
C ALA A 21 3.05 -14.75 -8.89
N GLN A 22 4.12 -15.47 -8.56
CA GLN A 22 4.42 -15.83 -7.16
C GLN A 22 4.72 -14.60 -6.30
N LEU A 23 5.48 -13.63 -6.82
CA LEU A 23 5.71 -12.35 -6.13
C LEU A 23 4.41 -11.56 -5.96
N TYR A 24 3.51 -11.61 -6.94
CA TYR A 24 2.20 -10.99 -6.83
C TYR A 24 1.38 -11.63 -5.71
N GLU A 25 1.24 -12.95 -5.68
CA GLU A 25 0.48 -13.67 -4.66
C GLU A 25 0.99 -13.40 -3.25
N GLU A 26 2.31 -13.33 -3.07
CA GLU A 26 2.94 -13.07 -1.77
C GLU A 26 2.71 -11.64 -1.25
N HIS A 27 2.70 -10.65 -2.15
CA HIS A 27 2.69 -9.23 -1.78
C HIS A 27 1.32 -8.54 -1.96
N PHE A 28 0.38 -9.14 -2.69
CA PHE A 28 -0.89 -8.49 -3.07
C PHE A 28 -1.68 -7.99 -1.87
N ASP A 29 -1.95 -8.85 -0.90
CA ASP A 29 -2.78 -8.51 0.28
C ASP A 29 -2.15 -7.38 1.11
N LYS A 30 -0.82 -7.33 1.21
CA LYS A 30 -0.10 -6.26 1.92
C LYS A 30 -0.23 -4.91 1.23
N ILE A 31 -0.03 -4.89 -0.09
CA ILE A 31 -0.15 -3.67 -0.89
C ILE A 31 -1.61 -3.20 -0.91
N TYR A 32 -2.55 -4.13 -1.12
CA TYR A 32 -3.98 -3.82 -1.11
C TYR A 32 -4.43 -3.18 0.20
N ARG A 33 -4.07 -3.77 1.35
CA ARG A 33 -4.40 -3.22 2.68
C ARG A 33 -3.81 -1.82 2.87
N TYR A 34 -2.56 -1.61 2.45
CA TYR A 34 -1.91 -0.31 2.54
C TYR A 34 -2.65 0.75 1.71
N VAL A 35 -3.01 0.44 0.47
CA VAL A 35 -3.74 1.35 -0.43
C VAL A 35 -5.16 1.60 0.10
N ALA A 36 -5.89 0.55 0.49
CA ALA A 36 -7.25 0.64 1.00
C ALA A 36 -7.34 1.51 2.27
N LEU A 37 -6.38 1.37 3.20
CA LEU A 37 -6.31 2.19 4.41
C LEU A 37 -6.11 3.69 4.09
N ARG A 38 -5.43 4.01 2.98
CA ARG A 38 -5.14 5.40 2.59
C ARG A 38 -6.27 6.03 1.80
N ILE A 39 -6.89 5.29 0.89
CA ILE A 39 -7.91 5.83 -0.02
C ILE A 39 -9.30 5.79 0.60
N GLY A 40 -9.62 4.74 1.37
CA GLY A 40 -10.94 4.55 1.98
C GLY A 40 -12.05 4.14 1.02
N ASP A 41 -11.77 4.05 -0.28
CA ASP A 41 -12.66 3.49 -1.30
C ASP A 41 -12.12 2.15 -1.79
N LYS A 42 -12.98 1.12 -1.76
CA LYS A 42 -12.59 -0.25 -2.06
C LYS A 42 -12.25 -0.45 -3.55
N ILE A 43 -13.04 0.15 -4.45
CA ILE A 43 -12.92 -0.04 -5.89
C ILE A 43 -11.65 0.66 -6.39
N GLU A 44 -11.45 1.91 -5.97
CA GLU A 44 -10.23 2.67 -6.25
C GLU A 44 -8.99 2.00 -5.68
N ALA A 45 -9.11 1.37 -4.50
CA ALA A 45 -8.00 0.64 -3.91
C ALA A 45 -7.65 -0.64 -4.70
N GLU A 46 -8.64 -1.37 -5.21
CA GLU A 46 -8.41 -2.53 -6.07
C GLU A 46 -7.71 -2.13 -7.37
N ASP A 47 -8.23 -1.11 -8.07
CA ASP A 47 -7.67 -0.62 -9.33
C ASP A 47 -6.23 -0.09 -9.14
N MET A 48 -6.01 0.72 -8.10
CA MET A 48 -4.68 1.22 -7.82
C MET A 48 -3.70 0.11 -7.44
N THR A 49 -4.14 -0.89 -6.68
CA THR A 49 -3.30 -2.06 -6.37
C THR A 49 -2.87 -2.77 -7.65
N GLN A 50 -3.79 -2.99 -8.59
CA GLN A 50 -3.44 -3.54 -9.90
C GLN A 50 -2.41 -2.66 -10.62
N GLN A 51 -2.60 -1.34 -10.61
CA GLN A 51 -1.66 -0.40 -11.20
C GLN A 51 -0.28 -0.44 -10.53
N VAL A 52 -0.18 -0.68 -9.20
CA VAL A 52 1.10 -0.88 -8.51
C VAL A 52 1.85 -2.04 -9.12
N PHE A 53 1.19 -3.19 -9.26
CA PHE A 53 1.83 -4.40 -9.78
C PHE A 53 2.15 -4.30 -11.27
N LEU A 54 1.34 -3.60 -12.07
CA LEU A 54 1.69 -3.28 -13.46
C LEU A 54 2.95 -2.42 -13.53
N ASN A 55 3.05 -1.38 -12.70
CA ASN A 55 4.23 -0.53 -12.64
C ASN A 55 5.46 -1.31 -12.12
N ALA A 56 5.27 -2.20 -11.17
CA ALA A 56 6.31 -3.10 -10.68
C ALA A 56 6.81 -4.00 -11.81
N LEU A 57 5.92 -4.66 -12.56
CA LEU A 57 6.30 -5.52 -13.69
C LEU A 57 7.10 -4.76 -14.75
N GLN A 58 6.72 -3.51 -15.05
CA GLN A 58 7.44 -2.68 -16.02
C GLN A 58 8.83 -2.26 -15.54
N SER A 59 9.00 -2.05 -14.23
CA SER A 59 10.21 -1.49 -13.63
C SER A 59 11.11 -2.52 -12.94
N ILE A 60 10.68 -3.79 -12.82
CA ILE A 60 11.39 -4.83 -12.08
C ILE A 60 12.81 -5.08 -12.60
N SER A 61 13.05 -4.90 -13.91
CA SER A 61 14.38 -4.98 -14.54
C SER A 61 15.38 -3.98 -13.97
N SER A 62 14.92 -2.87 -13.40
CA SER A 62 15.75 -1.84 -12.78
C SER A 62 16.02 -2.08 -11.29
N PHE A 63 15.27 -3.00 -10.66
CA PHE A 63 15.42 -3.30 -9.24
C PHE A 63 16.80 -3.92 -8.95
N LYS A 64 17.44 -3.45 -7.88
CA LYS A 64 18.75 -3.94 -7.43
C LYS A 64 18.72 -4.17 -5.93
N TRP A 65 19.17 -5.35 -5.52
CA TRP A 65 19.40 -5.70 -4.12
C TRP A 65 20.56 -4.86 -3.56
N LYS A 66 20.22 -3.70 -2.98
CA LYS A 66 21.16 -2.79 -2.30
C LYS A 66 20.84 -2.68 -0.81
N GLY A 67 20.52 -3.80 -0.17
CA GLY A 67 20.04 -3.85 1.21
C GLY A 67 18.60 -3.35 1.41
N ILE A 68 17.87 -3.11 0.33
CA ILE A 68 16.45 -2.74 0.35
C ILE A 68 15.64 -4.00 -0.01
N PRO A 69 14.71 -4.44 0.86
CA PRO A 69 13.80 -5.54 0.56
C PRO A 69 12.92 -5.26 -0.67
N PHE A 70 12.53 -6.30 -1.39
CA PHE A 70 11.63 -6.16 -2.54
C PHE A 70 10.27 -5.56 -2.14
N SER A 71 9.72 -5.98 -1.00
CA SER A 71 8.50 -5.39 -0.41
C SER A 71 8.60 -3.88 -0.22
N ALA A 72 9.71 -3.38 0.32
CA ALA A 72 9.93 -1.94 0.51
C ALA A 72 9.97 -1.17 -0.83
N TRP A 73 10.45 -1.81 -1.89
CA TRP A 73 10.39 -1.26 -3.24
C TRP A 73 8.96 -1.23 -3.80
N LEU A 74 8.15 -2.27 -3.58
CA LEU A 74 6.72 -2.27 -3.92
C LEU A 74 5.94 -1.18 -3.16
N PHE A 75 6.17 -1.03 -1.85
CA PHE A 75 5.56 0.03 -1.05
C PHE A 75 5.91 1.42 -1.55
N ARG A 76 7.12 1.63 -2.08
CA ARG A 76 7.49 2.92 -2.70
C ARG A 76 6.67 3.19 -3.96
N ILE A 77 6.43 2.19 -4.79
CA ILE A 77 5.57 2.32 -5.98
C ILE A 77 4.14 2.66 -5.55
N ALA A 78 3.59 1.93 -4.57
CA ALA A 78 2.26 2.17 -4.02
C ALA A 78 2.13 3.57 -3.40
N HIS A 79 3.11 3.99 -2.62
CA HIS A 79 3.14 5.33 -2.03
C HIS A 79 3.08 6.43 -3.10
N ASN A 80 3.91 6.31 -4.15
CA ASN A 80 3.92 7.29 -5.23
C ASN A 80 2.55 7.40 -5.91
N GLN A 81 1.87 6.28 -6.15
CA GLN A 81 0.53 6.28 -6.73
C GLN A 81 -0.52 6.91 -5.81
N VAL A 82 -0.48 6.61 -4.52
CA VAL A 82 -1.38 7.22 -3.53
C VAL A 82 -1.16 8.75 -3.48
N VAL A 83 0.10 9.20 -3.47
CA VAL A 83 0.43 10.64 -3.51
C VAL A 83 -0.10 11.28 -4.79
N ASP A 84 0.08 10.63 -5.94
CA ASP A 84 -0.41 11.13 -7.21
C ASP A 84 -1.95 11.21 -7.28
N TYR A 85 -2.64 10.22 -6.71
CA TYR A 85 -4.10 10.20 -6.58
C TYR A 85 -4.62 11.39 -5.76
N PHE A 86 -4.03 11.67 -4.61
CA PHE A 86 -4.43 12.83 -3.81
C PHE A 86 -4.04 14.16 -4.46
N ARG A 87 -2.91 14.20 -5.17
CA ARG A 87 -2.48 15.39 -5.91
C ARG A 87 -3.43 15.71 -7.06
N SER A 88 -3.93 14.71 -7.79
CA SER A 88 -4.90 14.90 -8.87
C SER A 88 -6.25 15.33 -8.30
N LYS A 89 -6.75 14.68 -7.24
CA LYS A 89 -8.01 15.03 -6.57
C LYS A 89 -8.01 16.47 -6.06
N LYS A 90 -6.92 16.92 -5.44
CA LYS A 90 -6.75 18.31 -4.96
C LYS A 90 -6.76 19.35 -6.09
N ARG A 91 -6.26 19.00 -7.29
CA ARG A 91 -6.32 19.89 -8.47
C ARG A 91 -7.74 20.01 -9.02
N THR A 92 -8.56 18.99 -8.84
CA THR A 92 -9.97 18.98 -9.27
C THR A 92 -10.88 19.72 -8.27
N THR A 93 -10.50 19.82 -6.99
CA THR A 93 -11.37 20.33 -5.90
C THR A 93 -11.15 21.80 -5.49
N VAL A 94 -11.07 22.74 -6.43
CA VAL A 94 -11.09 24.19 -6.11
C VAL A 94 -12.38 24.83 -6.64
N PRO A 95 -13.23 25.47 -5.82
CA PRO A 95 -13.84 25.00 -4.57
C PRO A 95 -15.38 24.91 -4.69
N LEU A 96 -15.99 23.90 -4.07
CA LEU A 96 -17.26 24.10 -3.38
C LEU A 96 -17.21 23.31 -2.08
N ASP A 97 -17.62 23.99 -1.03
CA ASP A 97 -17.64 23.59 0.37
C ASP A 97 -18.47 22.30 0.59
N GLU A 98 -18.29 21.72 1.77
CA GLU A 98 -19.18 20.75 2.46
C GLU A 98 -18.85 19.23 2.44
N SER A 99 -18.47 18.81 3.66
CA SER A 99 -18.77 17.53 4.31
C SER A 99 -17.88 16.31 4.01
N LEU A 100 -17.03 16.01 5.00
CA LEU A 100 -16.39 14.72 5.22
C LEU A 100 -17.48 13.72 5.64
N VAL A 101 -18.05 12.98 4.71
CA VAL A 101 -19.00 11.90 5.03
C VAL A 101 -18.21 10.63 5.34
N SER A 102 -18.05 10.35 6.63
CA SER A 102 -17.69 9.01 7.12
C SER A 102 -18.90 8.10 6.99
N ASN A 103 -18.74 6.92 6.40
CA ASN A 103 -19.80 5.91 6.37
C ASN A 103 -19.35 4.62 7.08
N ASP A 104 -20.10 4.33 8.13
CA ASP A 104 -20.06 3.17 9.02
C ASP A 104 -20.54 1.89 8.30
N ASN A 105 -20.14 0.71 8.78
CA ASN A 105 -20.99 -0.51 8.93
C ASN A 105 -20.18 -1.81 9.17
N ASN A 106 -20.12 -2.27 10.43
CA ASN A 106 -20.60 -3.61 10.90
C ASN A 106 -20.40 -3.74 12.44
N PRO A 107 -21.40 -4.05 13.30
CA PRO A 107 -21.29 -3.75 14.75
C PRO A 107 -20.78 -4.89 15.67
N GLN A 108 -20.89 -6.18 15.32
CA GLN A 108 -20.71 -7.25 16.32
C GLN A 108 -19.28 -7.83 16.47
N LEU A 109 -18.41 -7.75 15.47
CA LEU A 109 -17.00 -8.22 15.59
C LEU A 109 -16.03 -7.09 15.99
N VAL A 110 -16.57 -5.91 16.26
CA VAL A 110 -15.87 -4.64 16.16
C VAL A 110 -15.65 -3.99 17.53
N VAL A 111 -16.27 -4.49 18.61
CA VAL A 111 -16.20 -3.85 19.93
C VAL A 111 -14.87 -4.10 20.65
N GLU A 112 -14.32 -5.31 20.59
CA GLU A 112 -13.01 -5.59 21.20
C GLU A 112 -11.84 -4.99 20.39
N GLN A 113 -11.94 -5.00 19.06
CA GLN A 113 -10.90 -4.42 18.19
C GLN A 113 -10.96 -2.88 18.11
N LYS A 114 -12.14 -2.25 18.26
CA LYS A 114 -12.25 -0.77 18.25
C LYS A 114 -11.57 -0.12 19.45
N LEU A 115 -11.62 -0.74 20.63
CA LEU A 115 -10.99 -0.16 21.83
C LEU A 115 -9.47 -0.08 21.68
N ASP A 116 -8.85 -1.12 21.12
CA ASP A 116 -7.40 -1.15 20.86
C ASP A 116 -7.02 -0.27 19.67
N ILE A 117 -7.80 -0.29 18.57
CA ILE A 117 -7.53 0.51 17.37
C ILE A 117 -7.75 2.02 17.63
N GLU A 118 -8.74 2.41 18.43
CA GLU A 118 -8.94 3.82 18.80
C GLU A 118 -7.81 4.34 19.69
N GLN A 119 -7.34 3.55 20.66
CA GLN A 119 -6.18 3.92 21.48
C GLN A 119 -4.90 4.01 20.63
N LEU A 120 -4.74 3.13 19.65
CA LEU A 120 -3.61 3.12 18.72
C LEU A 120 -3.71 4.27 17.69
N LEU A 121 -4.92 4.64 17.25
CA LEU A 121 -5.19 5.81 16.40
C LEU A 121 -4.99 7.14 17.15
N LEU A 122 -5.37 7.22 18.42
CA LEU A 122 -5.10 8.37 19.28
C LEU A 122 -3.59 8.54 19.53
N ALA A 123 -2.86 7.44 19.75
CA ALA A 123 -1.41 7.46 19.90
C ALA A 123 -0.70 7.85 18.60
N THR A 124 -1.18 7.38 17.44
CA THR A 124 -0.62 7.76 16.14
C THR A 124 -0.99 9.18 15.71
N LYS A 125 -2.10 9.76 16.19
CA LYS A 125 -2.41 11.18 16.00
C LYS A 125 -1.38 12.12 16.62
N GLN A 126 -0.67 11.69 17.65
CA GLN A 126 0.47 12.43 18.23
C GLN A 126 1.79 12.25 17.48
N LEU A 127 1.83 11.31 16.52
CA LEU A 127 3.00 11.06 15.70
C LEU A 127 2.97 11.92 14.44
N THR A 128 4.13 12.49 14.11
CA THR A 128 4.33 13.23 12.87
C THR A 128 4.16 12.31 11.66
N GLU A 129 3.89 12.88 10.48
CA GLU A 129 3.65 12.13 9.24
C GLU A 129 4.81 11.14 8.95
N ALA A 130 6.04 11.58 9.18
CA ALA A 130 7.25 10.77 9.05
C ALA A 130 7.30 9.58 10.03
N GLN A 131 6.79 9.73 11.25
CA GLN A 131 6.78 8.65 12.25
C GLN A 131 5.72 7.59 11.93
N ARG A 132 4.57 7.98 11.37
CA ARG A 132 3.56 7.02 10.89
C ARG A 132 4.07 6.22 9.70
N GLU A 133 4.83 6.86 8.82
CA GLU A 133 5.45 6.20 7.67
C GLU A 133 6.42 5.11 8.12
N VAL A 134 7.30 5.41 9.07
CA VAL A 134 8.24 4.44 9.65
C VAL A 134 7.53 3.26 10.32
N ILE A 135 6.44 3.51 11.06
CA ILE A 135 5.67 2.44 11.71
C ILE A 135 4.98 1.57 10.66
N SER A 136 4.36 2.17 9.64
CA SER A 136 3.73 1.40 8.56
C SER A 136 4.73 0.52 7.78
N LEU A 137 5.97 0.98 7.64
CA LEU A 137 7.04 0.24 6.98
C LEU A 137 7.65 -0.85 7.88
N ARG A 138 7.54 -0.73 9.21
CA ARG A 138 8.15 -1.67 10.18
C ARG A 138 7.24 -2.86 10.52
N PHE A 139 5.93 -2.70 10.41
CA PHE A 139 4.94 -3.71 10.81
C PHE A 139 4.18 -4.33 9.62
N ALA A 140 4.64 -4.12 8.38
CA ALA A 140 4.14 -4.78 7.17
C ALA A 140 4.92 -6.06 6.81
#